data_AF-A0A7S1EWK4-F1
#
_entry.id   AF-A0A7S1EWK4-F1
#
_cell.length_a   1.000
_cell.length_b   1.000
_cell.length_c   1.000
_cell.angle_alpha   90.00
_cell.angle_beta   90.00
_cell.angle_gamma   90.00
#
_symmetry.space_group_name_H-M   'P 1'
#
loop_
_entity.id
_entity.type
_entity.pdbx_description
1 polymer ?
#
loop_
_entity_poly.entity_id
_entity_poly.type
_entity_poly.pdbx_seq_one_letter_code
_entity_poly.pdbx_strand_id
1 'polypeptide(L)'
;KPCWKECVSPMEDLVLPLKLAGILVLAFFSAVFSGLNLGLMCLDANQLELLIKAADREGADAETKQQARWSSKILPLRKDGNMLLCTVLFGNVMVNASMAILLTDFGDGLIAFLISTFIIVTFGEIVPQSLCYKHGLRIGAALVPLLLVVWYSLFPITKPVALALDWCLGEELGQVLDKGQMKALIDYQRKRAPHLLTAEEAKILKGTIDFSTV
;
A
#
# COMPACT_ATOMS: atom_id res chain seq x y z
N LYS A 1 -51.44 -17.23 22.01
CA LYS A 1 -50.08 -17.37 21.45
C LYS A 1 -50.00 -16.38 20.28
N PRO A 2 -49.16 -15.33 20.32
CA PRO A 2 -49.28 -14.23 19.37
C PRO A 2 -48.62 -14.58 18.03
N CYS A 3 -49.40 -14.48 16.95
CA CYS A 3 -49.09 -14.71 15.53
C CYS A 3 -48.09 -13.69 14.94
N TRP A 4 -47.49 -12.82 15.77
CA TRP A 4 -46.62 -11.73 15.32
C TRP A 4 -45.16 -12.15 15.10
N LYS A 5 -44.74 -13.31 15.66
CA LYS A 5 -43.39 -13.84 15.42
C LYS A 5 -43.20 -14.41 14.02
N GLU A 6 -44.28 -14.86 13.36
CA GLU A 6 -44.22 -15.45 12.01
C GLU A 6 -44.23 -14.39 10.89
N CYS A 7 -44.64 -13.15 11.16
CA CYS A 7 -44.53 -12.03 10.21
C CYS A 7 -43.19 -11.29 10.28
N VAL A 8 -42.41 -11.45 11.36
CA VAL A 8 -41.07 -10.87 11.49
C VAL A 8 -40.01 -11.70 10.74
N SER A 9 -40.18 -13.03 10.70
CA SER A 9 -39.27 -13.95 10.01
C SER A 9 -39.02 -13.64 8.53
N PRO A 10 -40.02 -13.40 7.66
CA PRO A 10 -39.77 -13.20 6.23
C PRO A 10 -39.02 -11.89 5.90
N MET A 11 -39.05 -10.89 6.79
CA MET A 11 -38.29 -9.64 6.61
C MET A 11 -36.85 -9.78 7.15
N GLU A 12 -36.64 -10.53 8.25
CA GLU A 12 -35.30 -10.90 8.74
C GLU A 12 -34.55 -11.84 7.79
N ASP A 13 -35.25 -12.79 7.15
CA ASP A 13 -34.67 -13.77 6.22
C ASP A 13 -34.17 -13.15 4.90
N LEU A 14 -34.67 -11.98 4.49
CA LEU A 14 -34.17 -11.22 3.34
C LEU A 14 -33.09 -10.20 3.73
N VAL A 15 -33.18 -9.66 4.95
CA VAL A 15 -32.21 -8.69 5.48
C VAL A 15 -30.90 -9.37 5.92
N LEU A 16 -30.95 -10.61 6.40
CA LEU A 16 -29.78 -11.37 6.81
C LEU A 16 -28.79 -11.67 5.65
N PRO A 17 -29.21 -12.22 4.49
CA PRO A 17 -28.31 -12.43 3.36
C PRO A 17 -27.79 -11.11 2.79
N LEU A 18 -28.58 -10.03 2.83
CA LEU A 18 -28.15 -8.70 2.43
C LEU A 18 -27.09 -8.12 3.38
N LYS A 19 -27.27 -8.29 4.70
CA LYS A 19 -26.28 -7.92 5.72
C LYS A 19 -24.99 -8.73 5.56
N LEU A 20 -25.08 -10.04 5.35
CA LEU A 20 -23.92 -10.91 5.11
C LEU A 20 -23.20 -10.56 3.81
N ALA A 21 -23.93 -10.28 2.73
CA ALA A 21 -23.34 -9.79 1.49
C ALA A 21 -22.62 -8.45 1.69
N GLY A 22 -23.23 -7.52 2.44
CA GLY A 22 -22.60 -6.25 2.82
C GLY A 22 -21.31 -6.45 3.61
N ILE A 23 -21.31 -7.35 4.60
CA ILE A 23 -20.13 -7.70 5.39
C ILE A 23 -19.02 -8.28 4.52
N LEU A 24 -19.34 -9.20 3.60
CA LEU A 24 -18.36 -9.79 2.68
C LEU A 24 -17.74 -8.74 1.74
N VAL A 25 -18.56 -7.83 1.21
CA VAL A 25 -18.07 -6.73 0.37
C VAL A 25 -17.17 -5.79 1.17
N LEU A 26 -17.58 -5.38 2.38
CA LEU A 26 -16.74 -4.56 3.26
C LEU A 26 -15.45 -5.28 3.66
N ALA A 27 -15.50 -6.60 3.86
CA ALA A 27 -14.31 -7.39 4.19
C ALA A 27 -13.31 -7.43 3.04
N PHE A 28 -13.81 -7.52 1.81
CA PHE A 28 -12.98 -7.39 0.63
C PHE A 28 -12.34 -5.99 0.53
N PHE A 29 -13.10 -4.92 0.73
CA PHE A 29 -12.55 -3.56 0.70
C PHE A 29 -11.52 -3.33 1.82
N SER A 30 -11.79 -3.82 3.04
CA SER A 30 -10.87 -3.76 4.18
C SER A 30 -9.54 -4.44 3.82
N ALA A 31 -9.59 -5.66 3.28
CA ALA A 31 -8.43 -6.39 2.81
C ALA A 31 -7.62 -5.62 1.75
N VAL A 32 -8.33 -4.99 0.80
CA VAL A 32 -7.70 -4.17 -0.24
C VAL A 32 -7.02 -2.94 0.34
N PHE A 33 -7.68 -2.17 1.20
CA PHE A 33 -7.08 -0.98 1.82
C PHE A 33 -5.90 -1.33 2.72
N SER A 34 -6.06 -2.35 3.55
CA SER A 34 -5.01 -2.87 4.42
C SER A 34 -3.79 -3.32 3.61
N GLY A 35 -4.02 -4.07 2.52
CA GLY A 35 -2.96 -4.53 1.64
C GLY A 35 -2.26 -3.41 0.86
N LEU A 36 -3.03 -2.48 0.30
CA LEU A 36 -2.50 -1.31 -0.41
C LEU A 36 -1.70 -0.40 0.51
N ASN A 37 -2.09 -0.24 1.77
CA ASN A 37 -1.36 0.59 2.72
C ASN A 37 0.09 0.11 2.85
N LEU A 38 0.28 -1.18 3.16
CA LEU A 38 1.63 -1.75 3.26
C LEU A 38 2.32 -1.78 1.89
N GLY A 39 1.61 -2.22 0.84
CA GLY A 39 2.18 -2.41 -0.49
C GLY A 39 2.70 -1.12 -1.13
N LEU A 40 1.97 -0.01 -0.98
CA LEU A 40 2.36 1.28 -1.55
C LEU A 40 3.39 2.00 -0.69
N MET A 41 3.26 1.95 0.63
CA MET A 41 4.21 2.62 1.53
C MET A 41 5.60 1.97 1.49
N CYS A 42 5.67 0.66 1.20
CA CYS A 42 6.95 -0.02 0.94
C CYS A 42 7.61 0.33 -0.40
N LEU A 43 6.90 0.97 -1.34
CA LEU A 43 7.50 1.45 -2.59
C LEU A 43 8.17 2.80 -2.34
N ASP A 44 9.46 2.91 -2.66
CA ASP A 44 10.21 4.16 -2.54
C ASP A 44 9.99 5.05 -3.78
N ALA A 45 9.67 6.33 -3.55
CA ALA A 45 9.37 7.28 -4.64
C ALA A 45 10.56 7.50 -5.58
N ASN A 46 11.79 7.51 -5.06
CA ASN A 46 13.00 7.69 -5.87
C ASN A 46 13.26 6.45 -6.71
N GLN A 47 13.05 5.24 -6.16
CA GLN A 47 13.13 4.00 -6.94
C GLN A 47 12.09 3.95 -8.06
N LEU A 48 10.85 4.39 -7.80
CA LEU A 48 9.83 4.48 -8.84
C LEU A 48 10.27 5.43 -9.98
N GLU A 49 10.86 6.58 -9.65
CA GLU A 49 11.37 7.53 -10.64
C GLU A 49 12.56 6.95 -11.44
N LEU A 50 13.45 6.20 -10.79
CA LEU A 50 14.55 5.50 -11.45
C LEU A 50 14.05 4.44 -12.44
N LEU A 51 13.01 3.67 -12.08
CA LEU A 51 12.40 2.69 -12.98
C LEU A 51 11.80 3.35 -14.22
N ILE A 52 11.18 4.52 -14.07
CA ILE A 52 10.65 5.29 -15.20
C ILE A 52 11.79 5.73 -16.13
N LYS A 53 12.86 6.33 -15.57
CA LYS A 53 14.03 6.77 -16.34
C LYS A 53 14.79 5.62 -17.00
N ALA A 54 14.79 4.44 -16.40
CA ALA A 54 15.46 3.26 -16.93
C ALA A 54 14.81 2.77 -18.24
N ALA A 55 13.49 2.94 -18.39
CA ALA A 55 12.76 2.53 -19.60
C ALA A 55 13.04 3.40 -20.83
N ASP A 56 13.54 4.63 -20.64
CA ASP A 56 13.89 5.55 -21.72
C ASP A 56 15.27 5.26 -22.34
N ARG A 57 16.05 4.33 -21.75
CA ARG A 57 17.35 3.92 -22.29
C ARG A 57 17.18 3.04 -23.54
N GLU A 58 18.02 3.26 -24.53
CA GLU A 58 18.09 2.39 -25.71
C GLU A 58 18.45 0.96 -25.28
N GLY A 59 17.68 -0.03 -25.75
CA GLY A 59 17.84 -1.44 -25.39
C GLY A 59 17.06 -1.90 -24.16
N ALA A 60 16.20 -1.06 -23.55
CA ALA A 60 15.35 -1.48 -22.43
C ALA A 60 14.40 -2.63 -22.84
N ASP A 61 14.42 -3.68 -22.03
CA ASP A 61 13.60 -4.88 -22.16
C ASP A 61 12.10 -4.58 -21.94
N ALA A 62 11.24 -5.50 -22.40
CA ALA A 62 9.79 -5.34 -22.31
C ALA A 62 9.29 -5.29 -20.85
N GLU A 63 9.97 -6.00 -19.94
CA GLU A 63 9.62 -6.03 -18.52
C GLU A 63 9.92 -4.68 -17.86
N THR A 64 11.10 -4.10 -18.08
CA THR A 64 11.46 -2.75 -17.59
C THR A 64 10.46 -1.70 -18.08
N LYS A 65 10.05 -1.76 -19.35
CA LYS A 65 9.02 -0.85 -19.90
C LYS A 65 7.67 -1.02 -19.22
N GLN A 66 7.29 -2.24 -18.86
CA GLN A 66 6.05 -2.53 -18.14
C GLN A 66 6.10 -1.99 -16.70
N GLN A 67 7.22 -2.22 -16.00
CA GLN A 67 7.44 -1.70 -14.65
C GLN A 67 7.41 -0.17 -14.63
N ALA A 68 8.04 0.49 -15.61
CA ALA A 68 7.99 1.95 -15.75
C ALA A 68 6.56 2.49 -15.94
N ARG A 69 5.71 1.79 -16.70
CA ARG A 69 4.29 2.17 -16.86
C ARG A 69 3.53 2.06 -15.55
N TRP A 70 3.77 1.02 -14.75
CA TRP A 70 3.17 0.90 -13.42
C TRP A 70 3.67 1.98 -12.46
N SER A 71 4.98 2.21 -12.43
CA SER A 71 5.61 3.24 -11.61
C SER A 71 5.07 4.62 -11.93
N SER A 72 4.89 4.95 -13.21
CA SER A 72 4.35 6.25 -13.65
C SER A 72 2.94 6.54 -13.12
N LYS A 73 2.11 5.50 -12.94
CA LYS A 73 0.76 5.65 -12.38
C LYS A 73 0.77 5.85 -10.86
N ILE A 74 1.71 5.22 -10.16
CA ILE A 74 1.78 5.26 -8.69
C ILE A 74 2.55 6.48 -8.19
N LEU A 75 3.60 6.90 -8.93
CA LEU A 75 4.49 7.99 -8.54
C LEU A 75 3.78 9.27 -8.05
N PRO A 76 2.76 9.83 -8.75
CA PRO A 76 2.13 11.06 -8.28
C PRO A 76 1.44 10.91 -6.92
N LEU A 77 0.87 9.73 -6.63
CA LEU A 77 0.26 9.43 -5.34
C LEU A 77 1.33 9.22 -4.26
N ARG A 78 2.42 8.54 -4.59
CA ARG A 78 3.48 8.20 -3.63
C ARG A 78 4.37 9.39 -3.28
N LYS A 79 4.50 10.38 -4.17
CA LYS A 79 5.23 11.64 -3.91
C LYS A 79 4.65 12.41 -2.74
N ASP A 80 3.33 12.35 -2.55
CA ASP A 80 2.64 12.93 -1.40
C ASP A 80 2.34 11.83 -0.37
N GLY A 81 3.42 11.33 0.24
CA GLY A 81 3.42 10.11 1.04
C GLY A 81 2.53 10.17 2.27
N ASN A 82 2.57 11.28 3.02
CA ASN A 82 1.71 11.49 4.19
C ASN A 82 0.24 11.59 3.78
N MET A 83 -0.09 12.24 2.66
CA MET A 83 -1.46 12.30 2.16
C MET A 83 -1.98 10.93 1.69
N LEU A 84 -1.13 10.14 1.02
CA LEU A 84 -1.45 8.76 0.63
C LEU A 84 -1.70 7.89 1.86
N LEU A 85 -0.79 7.95 2.85
CA LEU A 85 -0.88 7.24 4.11
C LEU A 85 -2.20 7.57 4.83
N CYS A 86 -2.50 8.86 5.01
CA CYS A 86 -3.74 9.30 5.63
C CYS A 86 -4.97 8.81 4.85
N THR A 87 -4.98 8.96 3.53
CA THR A 87 -6.12 8.57 2.69
C THR A 87 -6.42 7.07 2.79
N VAL A 88 -5.40 6.22 2.67
CA VAL A 88 -5.58 4.77 2.72
C VAL A 88 -5.94 4.32 4.14
N LEU A 89 -5.32 4.87 5.18
CA LEU A 89 -5.65 4.56 6.57
C LEU A 89 -7.07 4.98 6.93
N PHE A 90 -7.50 6.19 6.58
CA PHE A 90 -8.87 6.64 6.82
C PHE A 90 -9.88 5.76 6.10
N GLY A 91 -9.63 5.41 4.83
CA GLY A 91 -10.46 4.47 4.08
C GLY A 91 -10.56 3.11 4.77
N ASN A 92 -9.43 2.56 5.22
CA ASN A 92 -9.39 1.30 5.95
C ASN A 92 -10.21 1.35 7.25
N VAL A 93 -9.99 2.39 8.06
CA VAL A 93 -10.69 2.58 9.35
C VAL A 93 -12.18 2.77 9.13
N MET A 94 -12.60 3.52 8.12
CA MET A 94 -14.01 3.70 7.78
C MET A 94 -14.69 2.38 7.40
N VAL A 95 -14.05 1.57 6.56
CA VAL A 95 -14.59 0.27 6.15
C VAL A 95 -14.67 -0.68 7.35
N ASN A 96 -13.63 -0.71 8.19
CA ASN A 96 -13.59 -1.54 9.39
C ASN A 96 -14.66 -1.12 10.41
N ALA A 97 -14.82 0.18 10.65
CA ALA A 97 -15.87 0.70 11.52
C ALA A 97 -17.27 0.36 10.99
N SER A 98 -17.50 0.50 9.69
CA SER A 98 -18.77 0.13 9.04
C SER A 98 -19.06 -1.37 9.19
N MET A 99 -18.05 -2.21 9.03
CA MET A 99 -18.18 -3.66 9.23
C MET A 99 -18.49 -4.02 10.69
N ALA A 100 -17.81 -3.40 11.66
CA ALA A 100 -18.04 -3.64 13.08
C ALA A 100 -19.49 -3.29 13.50
N ILE A 101 -20.03 -2.18 12.97
CA ILE A 101 -21.42 -1.79 13.20
C ILE A 101 -22.38 -2.86 12.67
N LEU A 102 -22.13 -3.42 11.48
CA LEU A 102 -22.96 -4.50 10.92
C LEU A 102 -22.82 -5.84 11.65
N LEU A 103 -21.68 -6.08 12.30
CA LEU A 103 -21.38 -7.30 13.06
C LEU A 103 -21.93 -7.31 14.49
N THR A 104 -22.42 -6.17 15.01
CA THR A 104 -22.87 -6.04 16.41
C THR A 104 -24.02 -7.00 16.76
N ASP A 105 -24.75 -7.49 15.76
CA ASP A 105 -25.88 -8.42 15.94
C ASP A 105 -25.47 -9.92 15.98
N PHE A 106 -24.19 -10.25 15.73
CA PHE A 106 -23.73 -11.62 15.48
C PHE A 106 -22.87 -12.23 16.60
N GLY A 107 -23.51 -12.68 17.69
CA GLY A 107 -23.01 -13.81 18.50
C GLY A 107 -22.46 -13.54 19.91
N ASP A 108 -22.37 -14.62 20.70
CA ASP A 108 -21.89 -14.68 22.09
C ASP A 108 -20.38 -15.03 22.19
N GLY A 109 -19.75 -14.58 23.27
CA GLY A 109 -18.64 -13.63 23.14
C GLY A 109 -17.21 -14.18 23.00
N LEU A 110 -16.81 -15.29 23.62
CA LEU A 110 -15.36 -15.58 23.74
C LEU A 110 -14.80 -16.52 22.65
N ILE A 111 -15.43 -17.68 22.43
CA ILE A 111 -14.93 -18.68 21.48
C ILE A 111 -15.15 -18.19 20.03
N ALA A 112 -16.32 -17.61 19.76
CA ALA A 112 -16.61 -16.99 18.48
C ALA A 112 -15.63 -15.84 18.17
N PHE A 113 -15.28 -15.02 19.17
CA PHE A 113 -14.27 -13.98 19.05
C PHE A 113 -12.88 -14.53 18.69
N LEU A 114 -12.39 -15.56 19.38
CA LEU A 114 -11.06 -16.12 19.11
C LEU A 114 -10.95 -16.74 17.71
N ILE A 115 -11.94 -17.54 17.30
CA ILE A 115 -11.94 -18.19 15.98
C ILE A 115 -12.13 -17.15 14.86
N SER A 116 -13.06 -16.21 15.02
CA SER A 116 -13.27 -15.15 14.03
C SER A 116 -12.05 -14.25 13.88
N THR A 117 -11.43 -13.84 14.99
CA THR A 117 -10.21 -13.02 14.98
C THR A 117 -9.08 -13.72 14.21
N PHE A 118 -8.85 -15.01 14.49
CA PHE A 118 -7.79 -15.75 13.79
C PHE A 118 -8.04 -15.82 12.28
N ILE A 119 -9.27 -16.12 11.86
CA ILE A 119 -9.64 -16.21 10.43
C ILE A 119 -9.55 -14.84 9.75
N ILE A 120 -10.13 -13.79 10.36
CA ILE A 120 -10.17 -12.44 9.81
C ILE A 120 -8.76 -11.86 9.69
N VAL A 121 -7.94 -11.96 10.74
CA VAL A 121 -6.57 -11.43 10.69
C VAL A 121 -5.74 -12.19 9.66
N THR A 122 -5.83 -13.52 9.62
CA THR A 122 -5.00 -14.31 8.70
C THR A 122 -5.41 -14.10 7.24
N PHE A 123 -6.69 -14.26 6.91
CA PHE A 123 -7.17 -14.24 5.53
C PHE A 123 -7.61 -12.86 5.05
N GLY A 124 -8.06 -11.99 5.96
CA GLY A 124 -8.51 -10.63 5.67
C GLY A 124 -7.41 -9.58 5.73
N GLU A 125 -6.35 -9.80 6.51
CA GLU A 125 -5.27 -8.81 6.65
C GLU A 125 -3.91 -9.35 6.20
N ILE A 126 -3.39 -10.38 6.87
CA ILE A 126 -2.02 -10.86 6.67
C ILE A 126 -1.80 -11.36 5.24
N VAL A 127 -2.69 -12.21 4.72
CA VAL A 127 -2.57 -12.74 3.36
C VAL A 127 -2.66 -11.62 2.31
N PRO A 128 -3.69 -10.75 2.30
CA PRO A 128 -3.77 -9.61 1.39
C PRO A 128 -2.57 -8.66 1.47
N GLN A 129 -2.13 -8.33 2.69
CA GLN A 129 -0.94 -7.49 2.91
C GLN A 129 0.32 -8.13 2.37
N SER A 130 0.55 -9.42 2.63
CA SER A 130 1.73 -10.12 2.13
C SER A 130 1.78 -10.19 0.59
N LEU A 131 0.61 -10.32 -0.05
CA LEU A 131 0.50 -10.32 -1.50
C LEU A 131 0.81 -8.94 -2.08
N CYS A 132 0.26 -7.88 -1.48
CA CYS A 132 0.51 -6.50 -1.86
C CYS A 132 1.95 -6.07 -1.56
N TYR A 133 2.61 -6.62 -0.54
CA TYR A 133 4.02 -6.38 -0.29
C TYR A 133 4.90 -6.94 -1.42
N LYS A 134 4.64 -8.17 -1.88
CA LYS A 134 5.42 -8.81 -2.95
C LYS A 134 5.13 -8.26 -4.35
N HIS A 135 3.88 -7.90 -4.62
CA HIS A 135 3.43 -7.47 -5.95
C HIS A 135 2.92 -6.01 -5.94
N GLY A 136 3.43 -5.19 -5.01
CA GLY A 136 2.92 -3.84 -4.74
C GLY A 136 2.91 -2.94 -5.97
N LEU A 137 3.93 -3.03 -6.82
CA LEU A 137 3.98 -2.25 -8.06
C LEU A 137 2.83 -2.61 -9.02
N ARG A 138 2.56 -3.91 -9.23
CA ARG A 138 1.50 -4.37 -10.15
C ARG A 138 0.11 -4.14 -9.56
N ILE A 139 -0.11 -4.52 -8.30
CA ILE A 139 -1.40 -4.41 -7.63
C ILE A 139 -1.75 -2.95 -7.37
N GLY A 140 -0.79 -2.17 -6.88
CA GLY A 140 -0.91 -0.73 -6.69
C GLY A 140 -1.30 -0.03 -7.98
N ALA A 141 -0.59 -0.29 -9.09
CA ALA A 141 -0.88 0.33 -10.39
C ALA A 141 -2.27 -0.05 -10.95
N ALA A 142 -2.76 -1.25 -10.64
CA ALA A 142 -4.11 -1.69 -11.04
C ALA A 142 -5.21 -1.00 -10.20
N LEU A 143 -4.92 -0.68 -8.93
CA LEU A 143 -5.87 -0.09 -7.99
C LEU A 143 -5.73 1.44 -7.83
N VAL A 144 -4.83 2.09 -8.59
CA VAL A 144 -4.79 3.56 -8.74
C VAL A 144 -6.15 4.22 -8.98
N PRO A 145 -7.06 3.73 -9.86
CA PRO A 145 -8.36 4.37 -10.03
C PRO A 145 -9.20 4.35 -8.75
N LEU A 146 -9.17 3.25 -7.99
CA LEU A 146 -9.85 3.15 -6.69
C LEU A 146 -9.24 4.15 -5.69
N LEU A 147 -7.90 4.21 -5.64
CA LEU A 147 -7.19 5.15 -4.75
C LEU A 147 -7.53 6.60 -5.07
N LEU A 148 -7.60 6.98 -6.34
CA LEU A 148 -7.97 8.34 -6.74
C LEU A 148 -9.40 8.69 -6.31
N VAL A 149 -10.36 7.77 -6.48
CA VAL A 149 -11.74 8.00 -6.02
C VAL A 149 -11.78 8.25 -4.52
N VAL A 150 -11.08 7.44 -3.73
CA VAL A 150 -11.01 7.58 -2.27
C VAL A 150 -10.24 8.82 -1.85
N TRP A 151 -9.18 9.16 -2.58
CA TRP A 151 -8.40 10.37 -2.37
C TRP A 151 -9.24 11.61 -2.55
N TYR A 152 -9.96 11.72 -3.66
CA TYR A 152 -10.82 12.89 -3.91
C TYR A 152 -12.00 12.95 -2.94
N SER A 153 -12.57 11.81 -2.53
CA SER A 153 -13.69 11.81 -1.58
C SER A 153 -13.26 12.17 -0.16
N LEU A 154 -12.10 11.70 0.29
CA LEU A 154 -11.58 11.96 1.64
C LEU A 154 -10.69 13.20 1.73
N PHE A 155 -10.33 13.82 0.60
CA PHE A 155 -9.50 15.01 0.51
C PHE A 155 -9.79 16.10 1.56
N PRO A 156 -11.04 16.54 1.79
CA PRO A 156 -11.29 17.61 2.76
C PRO A 156 -10.93 17.22 4.21
N ILE A 157 -10.92 15.93 4.54
CA ILE A 157 -10.65 15.40 5.87
C ILE A 157 -9.18 14.99 6.01
N THR A 158 -8.63 14.31 5.00
CA THR A 158 -7.27 13.75 5.07
C THR A 158 -6.20 14.80 4.87
N LYS A 159 -6.46 15.85 4.08
CA LYS A 159 -5.51 16.94 3.84
C LYS A 159 -5.06 17.69 5.11
N PRO A 160 -5.94 18.16 6.00
CA PRO A 160 -5.49 18.84 7.23
C PRO A 160 -4.68 17.91 8.13
N VAL A 161 -4.99 16.61 8.15
CA VAL A 161 -4.24 15.61 8.93
C VAL A 161 -2.86 15.38 8.31
N ALA A 162 -2.78 15.26 6.97
CA ALA A 162 -1.52 15.11 6.25
C ALA A 162 -0.61 16.33 6.48
N LEU A 163 -1.14 17.55 6.37
CA LEU A 163 -0.39 18.78 6.64
C LEU A 163 0.09 18.86 8.09
N ALA A 164 -0.70 18.40 9.05
CA ALA A 164 -0.27 18.33 10.44
C ALA A 164 0.88 17.31 10.62
N LEU A 165 0.84 16.18 9.89
CA LEU A 165 1.94 15.23 9.82
C LEU A 165 3.19 15.85 9.20
N ASP A 166 3.06 16.53 8.05
CA ASP A 166 4.15 17.21 7.37
C ASP A 166 4.82 18.26 8.27
N TRP A 167 4.02 18.99 9.05
CA TRP A 167 4.53 20.00 9.97
C TRP A 167 5.25 19.40 11.20
N CYS A 168 4.72 18.31 11.76
CA CYS A 168 5.26 17.69 12.97
C CYS A 168 6.45 16.75 12.71
N LEU A 169 6.41 15.98 11.62
CA LEU A 169 7.37 14.90 11.32
C LEU A 169 8.25 15.23 10.10
N GLY A 170 7.90 16.26 9.33
CA GLY A 170 8.52 16.57 8.05
C GLY A 170 7.83 15.84 6.89
N GLU A 171 8.06 16.35 5.68
CA GLU A 171 7.63 15.70 4.45
C GLU A 171 8.33 14.35 4.29
N GLU A 172 7.59 13.34 3.83
CA GLU A 172 8.15 12.04 3.45
C GLU A 172 8.95 12.17 2.14
N LEU A 173 10.10 12.83 2.20
CA LEU A 173 11.03 12.93 1.10
C LEU A 173 11.79 11.60 0.98
N GLY A 174 11.72 10.98 -0.21
CA GLY A 174 12.46 9.75 -0.50
C GLY A 174 13.94 9.88 -0.19
N GLN A 175 14.60 8.80 0.24
CA GLN A 175 15.97 8.87 0.76
C GLN A 175 16.96 9.37 -0.31
N VAL A 176 17.61 10.51 -0.03
CA VAL A 176 18.74 11.00 -0.82
C VAL A 176 20.03 10.45 -0.19
N LEU A 177 20.84 9.78 -1.01
CA LEU A 177 22.10 9.18 -0.56
C LEU A 177 23.21 10.25 -0.52
N ASP A 178 23.87 10.38 0.62
CA ASP A 178 25.11 11.15 0.70
C ASP A 178 26.27 10.46 -0.04
N LYS A 179 27.33 11.20 -0.39
CA LYS A 179 28.55 10.68 -1.03
C LYS A 179 29.11 9.45 -0.32
N GLY A 180 29.13 9.44 1.01
CA GLY A 180 29.58 8.27 1.78
C GLY A 180 28.70 7.04 1.55
N GLN A 181 27.38 7.24 1.55
CA GLN A 181 26.40 6.17 1.33
C GLN A 181 26.42 5.67 -0.12
N MET A 182 26.64 6.55 -1.10
CA MET A 182 26.82 6.16 -2.51
C MET A 182 28.02 5.23 -2.68
N LYS A 183 29.16 5.52 -2.05
CA LYS A 183 30.35 4.64 -2.09
C LYS A 183 30.08 3.29 -1.43
N ALA A 184 29.37 3.29 -0.29
CA ALA A 184 28.97 2.05 0.39
C ALA A 184 28.02 1.22 -0.50
N LEU A 185 27.10 1.85 -1.21
CA LEU A 185 26.21 1.18 -2.15
C LEU A 185 26.99 0.56 -3.33
N ILE A 186 27.97 1.27 -3.88
CA ILE A 186 28.87 0.74 -4.93
C ILE A 186 29.62 -0.50 -4.41
N ASP A 187 30.15 -0.44 -3.18
CA ASP A 187 30.82 -1.58 -2.55
C ASP A 187 29.89 -2.78 -2.34
N TYR A 188 28.66 -2.51 -1.95
CA TYR A 188 27.63 -3.51 -1.75
C TYR A 188 27.28 -4.21 -3.06
N GLN A 189 27.06 -3.44 -4.14
CA GLN A 189 26.73 -3.98 -5.45
C GLN A 189 27.88 -4.83 -6.01
N ARG A 190 29.12 -4.37 -5.89
CA ARG A 190 30.31 -5.15 -6.27
C ARG A 190 30.36 -6.51 -5.56
N LYS A 191 30.05 -6.56 -4.26
CA LYS A 191 30.07 -7.81 -3.49
C LYS A 191 28.92 -8.75 -3.84
N ARG A 192 27.72 -8.20 -4.07
CA ARG A 192 26.49 -8.97 -4.25
C ARG A 192 26.25 -9.39 -5.71
N ALA A 193 26.69 -8.59 -6.67
CA ALA A 193 26.52 -8.82 -8.10
C ALA A 193 27.81 -8.47 -8.87
N PRO A 194 28.91 -9.24 -8.69
CA PRO A 194 30.20 -8.93 -9.31
C PRO A 194 30.20 -8.97 -10.85
N HIS A 195 29.17 -9.58 -11.46
CA HIS A 195 28.96 -9.60 -12.91
C HIS A 195 28.35 -8.30 -13.45
N LEU A 196 27.72 -7.48 -12.60
CA LEU A 196 27.12 -6.19 -12.98
C LEU A 196 28.08 -5.02 -12.76
N LEU A 197 29.01 -5.13 -11.82
CA LEU A 197 29.98 -4.08 -11.51
C LEU A 197 31.33 -4.68 -11.12
N THR A 198 32.31 -4.54 -12.01
CA THR A 198 33.66 -5.07 -11.79
C THR A 198 34.44 -4.27 -10.74
N ALA A 199 35.53 -4.86 -10.23
CA ALA A 199 36.36 -4.21 -9.23
C ALA A 199 37.01 -2.92 -9.75
N GLU A 200 37.38 -2.87 -11.02
CA GLU A 200 37.98 -1.69 -11.66
C GLU A 200 36.95 -0.59 -11.87
N GLU A 201 35.77 -0.90 -12.41
CA GLU A 201 34.67 0.06 -12.58
C GLU A 201 34.24 0.65 -11.23
N ALA A 202 34.10 -0.19 -10.20
CA ALA A 202 33.78 0.27 -8.85
C ALA A 202 34.86 1.21 -8.28
N LYS A 203 36.14 0.96 -8.58
CA LYS A 203 37.25 1.82 -8.14
C LYS A 203 37.22 3.17 -8.84
N ILE A 204 36.95 3.20 -10.15
CA ILE A 204 36.85 4.43 -10.95
C ILE A 204 35.67 5.28 -10.48
N LEU A 205 34.49 4.68 -10.29
CA LEU A 205 33.29 5.39 -9.82
C LEU A 205 33.52 6.05 -8.45
N LYS A 206 34.13 5.31 -7.50
CA LYS A 206 34.46 5.89 -6.20
C LYS A 206 35.49 7.01 -6.30
N GLY A 207 36.53 6.82 -7.11
CA GLY A 207 37.53 7.86 -7.37
C GLY A 207 36.92 9.15 -7.91
N THR A 208 35.88 9.04 -8.74
CA THR A 208 35.14 10.20 -9.30
C THR A 208 34.31 10.91 -8.22
N ILE A 209 33.65 10.15 -7.35
CA ILE A 209 32.89 10.70 -6.21
C ILE A 209 33.85 11.42 -5.24
N ASP A 210 35.03 10.85 -4.98
CA ASP A 210 36.09 11.46 -4.17
C ASP A 210 36.60 12.76 -4.79
N PHE A 211 36.91 12.75 -6.08
CA PHE A 211 37.42 13.92 -6.80
C PHE A 211 36.44 15.10 -6.77
N SER A 212 35.13 14.84 -6.87
CA SER A 212 34.09 15.88 -6.79
C SER A 212 33.92 16.51 -5.40
N THR A 213 34.80 16.17 -4.44
CA THR A 213 34.81 16.68 -3.06
C THR A 213 36.01 17.61 -2.81
N VAL A 214 36.90 17.72 -3.80
CA VAL A 214 38.02 18.68 -3.88
C VAL A 214 37.55 19.87 -4.72
#